data_AF-A0A3C1SDP9-F1
#
_entry.id   AF-A0A3C1SDP9-F1
#
_cell.length_a   1.000
_cell.length_b   1.000
_cell.length_c   1.000
_cell.angle_alpha   90.00
_cell.angle_beta   90.00
_cell.angle_gamma   90.00
#
_symmetry.space_group_name_H-M   'P 1'
#
loop_
_entity.id
_entity.type
_entity.pdbx_description
1 polymer ?
#
loop_
_entity_poly.entity_id
_entity_poly.type
_entity_poly.pdbx_seq_one_letter_code
_entity_poly.pdbx_strand_id
1 'polypeptide(L)'
;MLSESELRKELTNLESDRIERTVSYKEDKIAPAVCAFSNDFPNHKQTGYIFIGVNDDGSIAGMSIDDKILQGLGGVRSDGNILPQPAITISYFHFSQGDVAIIEVFPSPHPPVRYKGKVWIRVGPRRAIANEAEERILTEKRTSMAKTFDAKPC
;
A
#
# COMPACT_ATOMS: atom_id res chain seq x y z
N MET A 1 -5.83 -10.66 -6.22
CA MET A 1 -4.62 -11.30 -6.75
C MET A 1 -4.51 -10.96 -8.21
N LEU A 2 -3.63 -10.01 -8.49
CA LEU A 2 -3.24 -9.60 -9.83
C LEU A 2 -2.56 -10.76 -10.58
N SER A 3 -2.95 -11.02 -11.84
CA SER A 3 -2.29 -12.02 -12.68
C SER A 3 -1.01 -11.47 -13.33
N GLU A 4 -0.11 -12.35 -13.82
CA GLU A 4 1.11 -11.91 -14.51
C GLU A 4 0.81 -11.06 -15.76
N SER A 5 -0.29 -11.35 -16.46
CA SER A 5 -0.69 -10.59 -17.65
C SER A 5 -1.19 -9.18 -17.32
N GLU A 6 -1.88 -9.03 -16.19
CA GLU A 6 -2.33 -7.74 -15.67
C GLU A 6 -1.14 -6.96 -15.10
N LEU A 7 -0.19 -7.64 -14.47
CA LEU A 7 1.06 -7.05 -13.99
C LEU A 7 1.78 -6.29 -15.10
N ARG A 8 2.00 -6.94 -16.24
CA ARG A 8 2.71 -6.35 -17.37
C ARG A 8 2.02 -5.11 -17.94
N LYS A 9 0.69 -5.04 -17.84
CA LYS A 9 -0.10 -3.86 -18.24
C LYS A 9 0.01 -2.73 -17.21
N GLU A 10 -0.04 -3.06 -15.93
CA GLU A 10 0.09 -2.07 -14.85
C GLU A 10 1.53 -1.54 -14.73
N LEU A 11 2.55 -2.31 -15.12
CA LEU A 11 3.93 -1.86 -15.18
C LEU A 11 4.14 -0.69 -16.16
N THR A 12 3.43 -0.69 -17.29
CA THR A 12 3.54 0.34 -18.33
C THR A 12 2.60 1.53 -18.15
N ASN A 13 1.62 1.43 -17.25
CA ASN A 13 0.68 2.51 -16.99
C ASN A 13 1.26 3.53 -16.00
N LEU A 14 1.78 4.64 -16.51
CA LEU A 14 2.55 5.64 -15.75
C LEU A 14 1.69 6.49 -14.80
N GLU A 15 0.38 6.59 -15.04
CA GLU A 15 -0.54 7.42 -14.26
C GLU A 15 -1.47 6.57 -13.39
N SER A 16 -0.99 6.16 -12.23
CA SER A 16 -1.87 5.63 -11.19
C SER A 16 -1.36 6.04 -9.82
N ASP A 17 -2.12 6.92 -9.19
CA ASP A 17 -1.96 7.30 -7.79
C ASP A 17 -2.12 6.13 -6.82
N ARG A 18 -2.59 4.96 -7.31
CA ARG A 18 -2.71 3.67 -6.62
C ARG A 18 -1.51 2.73 -6.81
N ILE A 19 -0.51 3.12 -7.61
CA ILE A 19 0.67 2.29 -7.87
C ILE A 19 1.92 3.00 -7.34
N GLU A 20 2.76 2.23 -6.65
CA GLU A 20 4.11 2.65 -6.29
C GLU A 20 5.11 1.61 -6.81
N ARG A 21 6.15 2.08 -7.50
CA ARG A 21 7.24 1.23 -8.00
C ARG A 21 8.49 1.56 -7.20
N THR A 22 9.24 0.53 -6.80
CA THR A 22 10.50 0.74 -6.11
C THR A 22 11.42 -0.48 -6.24
N VAL A 23 12.72 -0.24 -6.17
CA VAL A 23 13.73 -1.29 -6.00
C VAL A 23 14.09 -1.53 -4.53
N SER A 24 13.56 -0.70 -3.62
CA SER A 24 13.89 -0.75 -2.19
C SER A 24 12.87 -1.55 -1.41
N TYR A 25 13.32 -2.63 -0.77
CA TYR A 25 12.52 -3.45 0.14
C TYR A 25 12.64 -3.04 1.62
N LYS A 26 13.32 -1.92 1.91
CA LYS A 26 13.50 -1.43 3.28
C LYS A 26 12.16 -1.00 3.89
N GLU A 27 11.96 -1.36 5.16
CA GLU A 27 10.74 -1.04 5.91
C GLU A 27 10.45 0.47 5.94
N ASP A 28 11.48 1.31 6.08
CA ASP A 28 11.36 2.78 6.09
C ASP A 28 10.78 3.37 4.80
N LYS A 29 10.89 2.67 3.68
CA LYS A 29 10.24 3.04 2.41
C LYS A 29 8.88 2.39 2.24
N ILE A 30 8.75 1.11 2.59
CA ILE A 30 7.55 0.31 2.37
C ILE A 30 6.43 0.70 3.35
N ALA A 31 6.73 0.79 4.65
CA ALA A 31 5.71 1.00 5.66
C ALA A 31 4.97 2.35 5.52
N PRO A 32 5.62 3.49 5.19
CA PRO A 32 4.89 4.71 4.86
C PRO A 32 4.03 4.60 3.60
N ALA A 33 4.43 3.78 2.61
CA ALA A 33 3.62 3.55 1.39
C ALA A 33 2.38 2.73 1.72
N VAL A 34 2.53 1.64 2.48
CA VAL A 34 1.42 0.84 2.99
C VAL A 34 0.46 1.72 3.79
N CYS A 35 0.98 2.53 4.72
CA CYS A 35 0.18 3.47 5.51
C CYS A 35 -0.62 4.45 4.62
N ALA A 36 0.02 5.04 3.60
CA ALA A 36 -0.63 5.95 2.67
C ALA A 36 -1.74 5.29 1.85
N PHE A 37 -1.50 4.08 1.32
CA PHE A 37 -2.52 3.33 0.58
C PHE A 37 -3.66 2.85 1.48
N SER A 38 -3.37 2.42 2.72
CA SER A 38 -4.40 2.05 3.69
C SER A 38 -5.28 3.22 4.09
N ASN A 39 -4.75 4.45 4.13
CA ASN A 39 -5.57 5.64 4.41
C ASN A 39 -6.50 6.01 3.26
N ASP A 40 -6.13 5.70 2.01
CA ASP A 40 -6.93 5.98 0.82
C ASP A 40 -7.55 7.39 0.87
N PHE A 41 -6.71 8.40 1.09
CA PHE A 41 -7.16 9.79 1.22
C PHE A 41 -7.94 10.29 -0.02
N PRO A 42 -7.51 9.98 -1.27
CA PRO A 42 -8.30 10.27 -2.47
C PRO A 42 -9.65 9.54 -2.54
N ASN A 43 -9.90 8.57 -1.65
CA ASN A 43 -11.14 7.82 -1.51
C ASN A 43 -11.50 6.98 -2.74
N HIS A 44 -10.50 6.32 -3.34
CA HIS A 44 -10.69 5.41 -4.47
C HIS A 44 -11.46 4.15 -4.08
N LYS A 45 -11.41 3.75 -2.81
CA LYS A 45 -12.00 2.50 -2.28
C LYS A 45 -11.55 1.25 -3.03
N GLN A 46 -10.35 1.30 -3.60
CA GLN A 46 -9.75 0.23 -4.38
C GLN A 46 -8.36 -0.10 -3.82
N THR A 47 -7.92 -1.32 -4.06
CA THR A 47 -6.59 -1.81 -3.67
C THR A 47 -5.49 -0.96 -4.31
N GLY A 48 -4.49 -0.60 -3.51
CA GLY A 48 -3.23 -0.02 -3.96
C GLY A 48 -2.15 -1.10 -4.11
N TYR A 49 -1.15 -0.85 -4.96
CA TYR A 49 -0.13 -1.82 -5.30
C TYR A 49 1.27 -1.23 -5.12
N ILE A 50 2.14 -1.92 -4.39
CA ILE A 50 3.56 -1.60 -4.29
C ILE A 50 4.35 -2.69 -5.01
N PHE A 51 5.03 -2.32 -6.08
CA PHE A 51 5.88 -3.19 -6.88
C PHE A 51 7.32 -3.04 -6.41
N ILE A 52 7.93 -4.16 -6.01
CA ILE A 52 9.29 -4.25 -5.51
C ILE A 52 10.12 -5.00 -6.54
N GLY A 53 11.30 -4.46 -6.90
CA GLY A 53 12.13 -4.97 -7.99
C GLY A 53 11.83 -4.33 -9.34
N VAL A 54 11.15 -3.18 -9.33
CA VAL A 54 10.73 -2.45 -10.53
C VAL A 54 11.23 -1.01 -10.45
N ASN A 55 11.78 -0.50 -11.55
CA ASN A 55 12.24 0.87 -11.71
C ASN A 55 11.05 1.83 -11.91
N ASP A 56 11.30 3.13 -11.76
CA ASP A 56 10.26 4.17 -11.91
C ASP A 56 9.67 4.21 -13.34
N ASP A 57 10.43 3.78 -14.34
CA ASP A 57 10.01 3.66 -15.75
C ASP A 57 9.19 2.39 -16.05
N GLY A 58 8.97 1.53 -15.05
CA GLY A 58 8.23 0.27 -15.20
C GLY A 58 9.09 -0.93 -15.62
N SER A 59 10.39 -0.75 -15.85
CA SER A 59 11.29 -1.85 -16.18
C SER A 59 11.64 -2.70 -14.94
N ILE A 60 11.84 -4.01 -15.15
CA ILE A 60 12.27 -4.93 -14.07
C ILE A 60 13.75 -4.68 -13.80
N ALA A 61 14.11 -4.53 -12.53
CA ALA A 61 15.42 -4.02 -12.12
C ALA A 61 16.54 -5.08 -12.04
N GLY A 62 16.30 -6.34 -12.41
CA GLY A 62 17.34 -7.38 -12.28
C GLY A 62 17.60 -7.86 -10.86
N MET A 63 16.73 -7.51 -9.91
CA MET A 63 16.88 -7.87 -8.51
C MET A 63 16.44 -9.33 -8.28
N SER A 64 17.16 -10.06 -7.42
CA SER A 64 16.65 -11.32 -6.88
C SER A 64 16.01 -11.09 -5.51
N ILE A 65 14.84 -11.68 -5.30
CA ILE A 65 14.06 -11.54 -4.07
C ILE A 65 14.03 -12.90 -3.37
N ASP A 66 14.72 -13.01 -2.24
CA ASP A 66 14.77 -14.22 -1.45
C ASP A 66 13.60 -14.30 -0.43
N ASP A 67 13.48 -15.47 0.20
CA ASP A 67 12.44 -15.72 1.21
C ASP A 67 12.53 -14.77 2.40
N LYS A 68 13.74 -14.29 2.75
CA LYS A 68 13.93 -13.36 3.87
C LYS A 68 13.33 -11.99 3.54
N ILE A 69 13.50 -11.51 2.32
CA ILE A 69 12.87 -10.29 1.84
C ILE A 69 11.35 -10.47 1.88
N LEU A 70 10.80 -11.57 1.34
CA LEU A 70 9.36 -11.83 1.36
C LEU A 70 8.78 -11.87 2.78
N GLN A 71 9.47 -12.51 3.72
CA GLN A 71 9.09 -12.53 5.14
C GLN A 71 9.13 -11.13 5.76
N GLY A 72 10.16 -10.33 5.45
CA GLY A 72 10.27 -8.95 5.91
C GLY A 72 9.11 -8.08 5.41
N LEU A 73 8.76 -8.20 4.13
CA LEU A 73 7.61 -7.51 3.54
C LEU A 73 6.30 -7.94 4.20
N GLY A 74 6.13 -9.24 4.46
CA GLY A 74 4.97 -9.77 5.18
C GLY A 74 4.88 -9.29 6.63
N GLY A 75 6.04 -9.07 7.26
CA GLY A 75 6.15 -8.58 8.64
C GLY A 75 5.65 -7.15 8.84
N VAL A 76 5.63 -6.31 7.79
CA VAL A 76 5.19 -4.89 7.85
C VAL A 76 3.79 -4.72 8.42
N ARG A 77 2.90 -5.72 8.29
CA ARG A 77 1.54 -5.65 8.87
C ARG A 77 1.48 -5.95 10.37
N SER A 78 2.49 -6.60 10.92
CA SER A 78 2.49 -7.20 12.27
C SER A 78 3.62 -6.71 13.17
N ASP A 79 4.53 -5.88 12.67
CA ASP A 79 5.65 -5.31 13.41
C ASP A 79 5.23 -4.27 14.49
N GLY A 80 3.96 -3.87 14.48
CA GLY A 80 3.40 -2.88 15.41
C GLY A 80 3.73 -1.44 15.06
N ASN A 81 4.45 -1.19 13.96
CA ASN A 81 4.80 0.16 13.52
C ASN A 81 3.64 0.84 12.78
N ILE A 82 2.75 0.06 12.13
CA ILE A 82 1.54 0.55 11.45
C ILE A 82 0.30 0.22 12.29
N LEU A 83 -0.46 1.24 12.71
CA LEU A 83 -1.66 1.10 13.54
C LEU A 83 -2.83 1.96 13.02
N PRO A 84 -4.06 1.42 12.93
CA PRO A 84 -4.41 -0.01 13.07
C PRO A 84 -3.69 -0.87 12.00
N GLN A 85 -3.57 -2.17 12.29
CA GLN A 85 -2.82 -3.09 11.43
C GLN A 85 -3.40 -3.08 9.99
N PRO A 86 -2.56 -2.92 8.97
CA PRO A 86 -3.01 -2.84 7.60
C PRO A 86 -3.39 -4.24 7.07
N ALA A 87 -4.41 -4.29 6.22
CA ALA A 87 -4.73 -5.48 5.45
C ALA A 87 -3.88 -5.48 4.17
N ILE A 88 -2.97 -6.44 4.04
CA ILE A 88 -2.11 -6.61 2.87
C ILE A 88 -2.06 -8.08 2.42
N THR A 89 -1.83 -8.28 1.13
CA THR A 89 -1.47 -9.57 0.52
C THR A 89 -0.17 -9.39 -0.26
N ILE A 90 0.68 -10.42 -0.27
CA ILE A 90 1.93 -10.40 -1.02
C ILE A 90 1.86 -11.45 -2.12
N SER A 91 2.28 -11.07 -3.32
CA SER A 91 2.45 -11.98 -4.46
C SER A 91 3.88 -11.86 -4.98
N TYR A 92 4.42 -12.97 -5.48
CA TYR A 92 5.79 -13.06 -5.99
C TYR A 92 5.76 -13.61 -7.41
N PHE A 93 6.55 -12.99 -8.29
CA PHE A 93 6.67 -13.37 -9.68
C PHE A 93 8.15 -13.40 -10.09
N HIS A 94 8.53 -14.47 -10.76
CA HIS A 94 9.86 -14.63 -11.33
C HIS A 94 9.80 -14.32 -12.83
N PHE A 95 10.66 -13.42 -13.31
CA PHE A 95 10.82 -13.11 -14.72
C PHE A 95 12.24 -13.43 -15.18
N SER A 96 12.42 -13.58 -16.50
CA SER A 96 13.77 -13.75 -17.08
C SER A 96 14.70 -12.58 -16.81
N GLN A 97 14.13 -11.38 -16.58
CA GLN A 97 14.87 -10.17 -16.25
C GLN A 97 15.08 -9.97 -14.74
N GLY A 98 14.53 -10.81 -13.87
CA GLY A 98 14.62 -10.65 -12.40
C GLY A 98 13.30 -10.93 -11.67
N ASP A 99 13.33 -10.81 -10.36
CA ASP A 99 12.20 -11.09 -9.48
C ASP A 99 11.40 -9.83 -9.16
N VAL A 100 10.08 -9.99 -9.03
CA VAL A 100 9.17 -8.92 -8.62
C VAL A 100 8.27 -9.41 -7.51
N ALA A 101 8.24 -8.66 -6.40
CA ALA A 101 7.26 -8.84 -5.33
C ALA A 101 6.24 -7.72 -5.37
N ILE A 102 4.99 -8.04 -5.08
CA ILE A 102 3.87 -7.09 -5.10
C ILE A 102 3.21 -7.14 -3.73
N ILE A 103 3.02 -5.96 -3.15
CA ILE A 103 2.18 -5.79 -1.98
C ILE A 103 0.86 -5.19 -2.44
N GLU A 104 -0.21 -5.98 -2.38
CA GLU A 104 -1.59 -5.52 -2.51
C GLU A 104 -2.01 -4.93 -1.16
N VAL A 105 -2.30 -3.63 -1.11
CA VAL A 105 -2.71 -2.92 0.10
C VAL A 105 -4.18 -2.57 0.01
N PHE A 106 -4.99 -3.11 0.92
CA PHE A 106 -6.42 -2.83 0.97
C PHE A 106 -6.67 -1.54 1.77
N PRO A 107 -7.59 -0.66 1.30
CA PRO A 107 -8.03 0.49 2.09
C PRO A 107 -8.56 0.06 3.45
N SER A 108 -8.14 0.77 4.50
CA SER A 108 -8.56 0.48 5.87
C SER A 108 -10.00 0.95 6.09
N PRO A 109 -10.83 0.16 6.80
CA PRO A 109 -12.14 0.62 7.26
C PRO A 109 -12.04 1.58 8.47
N HIS A 110 -10.85 1.75 9.04
CA HIS A 110 -10.62 2.53 10.26
C HIS A 110 -9.49 3.56 10.11
N PRO A 111 -9.56 4.49 9.14
CA PRO A 111 -8.62 5.61 9.07
C PRO A 111 -8.76 6.56 10.28
N PRO A 112 -7.75 7.38 10.63
CA PRO A 112 -6.41 7.38 10.05
C PRO A 112 -5.53 6.24 10.58
N VAL A 113 -4.87 5.56 9.65
CA VAL A 113 -3.74 4.64 9.84
C VAL A 113 -2.47 5.46 10.01
N ARG A 114 -1.62 5.04 10.96
CA ARG A 114 -0.40 5.73 11.35
C ARG A 114 0.79 4.80 11.24
N TYR A 115 1.89 5.28 10.66
CA TYR A 115 3.20 4.64 10.75
C TYR A 115 4.05 5.42 11.74
N LYS A 116 4.49 4.78 12.83
CA LYS A 116 5.29 5.41 13.91
C LYS A 116 4.68 6.75 14.38
N GLY A 117 3.36 6.75 14.57
CA GLY A 117 2.59 7.91 15.03
C GLY A 117 2.23 8.95 13.96
N LYS A 118 2.78 8.84 12.73
CA LYS A 118 2.50 9.80 11.64
C LYS A 118 1.50 9.24 10.65
N VAL A 119 0.52 10.06 10.26
CA VAL A 119 -0.44 9.73 9.21
C VAL A 119 0.20 10.05 7.86
N TRP A 120 0.32 9.04 7.01
CA TRP A 120 0.79 9.21 5.63
C TRP A 120 -0.38 9.17 4.67
N ILE A 121 -0.36 10.02 3.66
CA ILE A 121 -1.38 10.11 2.62
C ILE A 121 -0.75 10.22 1.23
N ARG A 122 -1.53 9.89 0.20
CA ARG A 122 -1.19 10.16 -1.20
C ARG A 122 -1.72 11.54 -1.60
N VAL A 123 -0.82 12.36 -2.16
CA VAL A 123 -1.15 13.65 -2.79
C VAL A 123 -0.65 13.57 -4.23
N GLY A 124 -1.55 13.19 -5.14
CA GLY A 124 -1.19 12.79 -6.49
C GLY A 124 -0.22 11.60 -6.50
N PRO A 125 0.88 11.63 -7.28
CA PRO A 125 1.84 10.52 -7.35
C PRO A 125 2.79 10.44 -6.14
N ARG A 126 2.76 11.44 -5.24
CA ARG A 126 3.69 11.55 -4.10
C ARG A 126 3.00 11.18 -2.79
N ARG A 127 3.82 10.83 -1.80
CA ARG A 127 3.40 10.62 -0.41
C ARG A 127 3.74 11.85 0.41
N ALA A 128 2.86 12.22 1.33
CA ALA A 128 3.07 13.29 2.29
C ALA A 128 2.60 12.87 3.69
N ILE A 129 3.13 13.55 4.71
CA ILE A 129 2.57 13.47 6.06
C ILE A 129 1.34 14.37 6.08
N ALA A 130 0.23 13.83 6.57
CA ALA A 130 -1.03 14.58 6.66
C ALA A 130 -0.89 15.76 7.61
N ASN A 131 -1.48 16.89 7.25
CA ASN A 131 -1.71 18.01 8.15
C ASN A 131 -2.98 17.78 8.99
N GLU A 132 -3.24 18.69 9.94
CA GLU A 132 -4.37 18.59 10.87
C GLU A 132 -5.73 18.51 10.16
N ALA A 133 -5.92 19.27 9.08
CA ALA A 133 -7.17 19.26 8.32
C ALA A 133 -7.38 17.92 7.58
N GLU A 134 -6.30 17.35 7.04
CA GLU A 134 -6.34 16.05 6.37
C GLU A 134 -6.57 14.90 7.35
N GLU A 135 -5.95 14.94 8.54
CA GLU A 135 -6.23 13.99 9.61
C GLU A 135 -7.69 14.04 10.07
N ARG A 136 -8.26 15.25 10.13
CA ARG A 136 -9.68 15.44 10.45
C ARG A 136 -10.59 14.80 9.40
N ILE A 137 -10.32 15.00 8.11
CA ILE A 137 -11.07 14.36 7.01
C ILE A 137 -11.02 12.83 7.13
N LEU A 138 -9.85 12.25 7.42
CA LEU A 138 -9.70 10.80 7.61
C LEU A 138 -10.47 10.29 8.84
N THR A 139 -10.50 11.07 9.91
CA THR A 139 -11.26 10.74 11.11
C THR A 139 -12.77 10.76 10.84
N GLU A 140 -13.25 11.77 10.12
CA GLU A 140 -14.65 11.85 9.69
C GLU A 140 -15.02 10.68 8.76
N LYS A 141 -14.12 10.28 7.85
CA LYS A 141 -14.29 9.10 6.98
C LYS A 141 -14.53 7.84 7.82
N ARG A 142 -13.76 7.61 8.88
CA ARG A 142 -13.98 6.47 9.80
C ARG A 142 -15.34 6.51 10.47
N THR A 143 -15.75 7.67 10.97
CA THR A 143 -17.07 7.82 11.62
C THR A 143 -18.21 7.54 10.64
N SER A 144 -18.10 8.00 9.39
CA SER A 144 -19.11 7.72 8.36
C SER A 144 -19.20 6.24 7.96
N MET A 145 -18.07 5.51 8.02
CA MET A 145 -18.01 4.08 7.72
C MET A 145 -18.39 3.20 8.90
N ALA A 146 -18.36 3.73 10.13
CA ALA A 146 -18.83 3.05 11.31
C ALA A 146 -20.36 2.92 11.23
N LYS A 147 -20.86 1.79 10.72
CA LYS A 147 -22.27 1.44 10.81
C LYS A 147 -22.70 1.53 12.29
N THR A 148 -23.70 2.36 12.57
CA THR A 148 -24.34 2.43 13.88
C THR A 148 -24.91 1.06 14.24
N PHE A 149 -24.98 0.79 15.55
CA PHE A 149 -25.41 -0.50 16.11
C PHE A 149 -26.78 -0.96 15.55
N ASP A 150 -27.66 0.00 15.22
CA ASP A 150 -29.01 -0.22 14.66
C ASP A 150 -29.04 -0.69 13.19
N ALA A 151 -27.92 -0.66 12.47
CA ALA A 151 -27.84 -1.04 11.05
C ALA A 151 -27.28 -2.45 10.82
N LYS A 152 -27.18 -3.28 11.87
CA LYS A 152 -26.81 -4.69 11.74
C LYS A 152 -28.08 -5.54 11.59
N PRO A 153 -28.21 -6.38 10.56
CA PRO A 153 -29.32 -7.33 10.49
C PRO A 153 -29.24 -8.28 11.69
N CYS A 154 -30.39 -8.51 12.32
CA CYS A 154 -30.59 -9.45 13.41
C CYS A 154 -30.36 -10.90 12.96
#